data_AF-A0ABD2NM58-F1
#
_entry.id   AF-A0ABD2NM58-F1
#
_cell.length_a   1.000
_cell.length_b   1.000
_cell.length_c   1.000
_cell.angle_alpha   90.00
_cell.angle_beta   90.00
_cell.angle_gamma   90.00
#
_symmetry.space_group_name_H-M   'P 1'
#
loop_
_entity.id
_entity.type
_entity.pdbx_description
1 polymer ?
#
loop_
_entity_poly.entity_id
_entity_poly.type
_entity_poly.pdbx_seq_one_letter_code
_entity_poly.pdbx_strand_id
1 'polypeptide(L)'
;MTQANSTQQCSISLELASQMLIKFDGSNKSKLYEFIDNCDRAIKLVNPSYREILFSIIETKLTDNARVLTRSRSFSNWESLKTHLLDIYSEKRTMGQWQLELNSCKQNISENVMSYSSKIENCYIKLINSLDNNLNRESREACVKLLKEQALSVFITGLLPNISLLVKSQRPETLEKAIAIALQEGQD
;
A
#
# COMPACT_ATOMS: atom_id res chain seq x y z
N MET A 1 -32.14 -38.49 17.69
CA MET A 1 -32.32 -37.88 16.35
C MET A 1 -31.46 -36.63 16.32
N THR A 2 -30.26 -36.71 15.74
CA THR A 2 -29.30 -35.60 15.74
C THR A 2 -29.30 -34.99 14.35
N GLN A 3 -29.89 -33.81 14.19
CA GLN A 3 -29.86 -33.08 12.92
C GLN A 3 -28.46 -32.50 12.73
N ALA A 4 -27.76 -32.95 11.69
CA ALA A 4 -26.55 -32.29 11.21
C ALA A 4 -26.97 -31.05 10.42
N ASN A 5 -26.71 -29.87 10.98
CA ASN A 5 -26.78 -28.61 10.24
C ASN A 5 -25.63 -28.59 9.21
N SER A 6 -25.91 -29.06 8.00
CA SER A 6 -25.05 -28.85 6.85
C SER A 6 -25.14 -27.40 6.42
N THR A 7 -24.21 -26.57 6.88
CA THR A 7 -23.98 -25.23 6.33
C THR A 7 -23.62 -25.40 4.86
N GLN A 8 -24.59 -25.16 3.97
CA GLN A 8 -24.42 -25.30 2.54
C GLN A 8 -23.48 -24.18 2.07
N GLN A 9 -22.19 -24.48 2.00
CA GLN A 9 -21.18 -23.54 1.54
C GLN A 9 -21.35 -23.37 0.02
N CYS A 10 -21.95 -22.25 -0.38
CA CYS A 10 -22.16 -21.93 -1.79
C CYS A 10 -20.81 -21.77 -2.49
N SER A 11 -20.42 -22.74 -3.31
CA SER A 11 -19.16 -22.73 -4.06
C SER A 11 -19.36 -22.15 -5.46
N ILE A 12 -18.46 -21.29 -5.91
CA ILE A 12 -18.49 -20.76 -7.28
C ILE A 12 -17.86 -21.72 -8.29
N SER A 13 -18.19 -21.56 -9.57
CA SER A 13 -17.55 -22.29 -10.66
C SER A 13 -16.09 -21.88 -10.83
N LEU A 14 -15.27 -22.77 -11.39
CA LEU A 14 -13.88 -22.47 -11.72
C LEU A 14 -13.76 -21.33 -12.74
N GLU A 15 -14.71 -21.23 -13.68
CA GLU A 15 -14.78 -20.14 -14.64
C GLU A 15 -14.98 -18.78 -13.96
N LEU A 16 -15.94 -18.67 -13.04
CA LEU A 16 -16.18 -17.43 -12.31
C LEU A 16 -14.98 -17.08 -11.42
N ALA A 17 -14.39 -18.07 -10.74
CA ALA A 17 -13.16 -17.87 -9.97
C ALA A 17 -12.01 -17.33 -10.83
N SER A 18 -11.87 -17.82 -12.07
CA SER A 18 -10.82 -17.40 -13.01
C SER A 18 -11.02 -15.97 -13.53
N GLN A 19 -12.27 -15.51 -13.63
CA GLN A 19 -12.63 -14.14 -14.01
C GLN A 19 -12.32 -13.13 -12.90
N MET A 20 -12.32 -13.55 -11.63
CA MET A 20 -11.92 -12.69 -10.50
C MET A 20 -10.42 -12.37 -10.49
N LEU A 21 -9.59 -13.18 -11.16
CA LEU A 21 -8.14 -13.03 -11.14
C LEU A 21 -7.65 -11.95 -12.11
N ILE A 22 -6.91 -10.98 -11.58
CA ILE A 22 -6.17 -9.98 -12.36
C ILE A 22 -4.77 -10.47 -12.72
N LYS A 23 -4.11 -9.80 -13.66
CA LYS A 23 -2.70 -10.05 -13.98
C LYS A 23 -1.77 -9.26 -13.06
N PHE A 24 -0.62 -9.83 -12.75
CA PHE A 24 0.43 -9.16 -11.99
C PHE A 24 1.79 -9.30 -12.69
N ASP A 25 2.40 -8.16 -13.01
CA ASP A 25 3.66 -8.03 -13.76
C ASP A 25 4.87 -7.73 -12.86
N GLY A 26 4.64 -7.44 -11.58
CA GLY A 26 5.68 -6.98 -10.65
C GLY A 26 5.91 -5.46 -10.65
N SER A 27 5.06 -4.66 -11.29
CA SER A 27 5.28 -3.21 -11.49
C SER A 27 4.95 -2.34 -10.27
N ASN A 28 3.91 -2.66 -9.49
CA ASN A 28 3.47 -1.83 -8.37
C ASN A 28 2.87 -2.65 -7.21
N LYS A 29 3.19 -2.23 -5.98
CA LYS A 29 2.69 -2.73 -4.70
C LYS A 29 1.16 -2.74 -4.60
N SER A 30 0.45 -1.69 -5.05
CA SER A 30 -1.02 -1.69 -4.96
C SER A 30 -1.62 -2.86 -5.74
N LYS A 31 -1.06 -3.14 -6.93
CA LYS A 31 -1.48 -4.27 -7.77
C LYS A 31 -1.10 -5.62 -7.16
N LEU A 32 0.00 -5.70 -6.38
CA LEU A 32 0.35 -6.91 -5.64
C LEU A 32 -0.74 -7.25 -4.61
N TYR A 33 -1.16 -6.30 -3.79
CA TYR A 33 -2.18 -6.54 -2.76
C TYR A 33 -3.55 -6.84 -3.37
N GLU A 34 -3.94 -6.11 -4.43
CA GLU A 34 -5.17 -6.39 -5.18
C GLU A 34 -5.16 -7.80 -5.80
N PHE A 35 -4.03 -8.21 -6.39
CA PHE A 35 -3.86 -9.55 -6.93
C PHE A 35 -3.99 -10.63 -5.86
N ILE A 36 -3.34 -10.43 -4.71
CA ILE A 36 -3.38 -11.36 -3.57
C ILE A 36 -4.82 -11.49 -3.04
N ASP A 37 -5.52 -10.38 -2.81
CA ASP A 37 -6.90 -10.38 -2.29
C ASP A 37 -7.86 -11.10 -3.25
N ASN A 38 -7.74 -10.84 -4.55
CA ASN A 38 -8.54 -11.54 -5.57
C ASN A 38 -8.27 -13.05 -5.59
N CYS A 39 -7.02 -13.47 -5.47
CA CYS A 39 -6.65 -14.88 -5.38
C CYS A 39 -7.17 -15.55 -4.10
N ASP A 40 -7.01 -14.89 -2.94
CA ASP A 40 -7.51 -15.38 -1.65
C ASP A 40 -9.03 -15.60 -1.69
N ARG A 41 -9.78 -14.64 -2.25
CA ARG A 41 -11.23 -14.74 -2.42
C ARG A 41 -11.61 -15.89 -3.36
N ALA A 42 -10.95 -15.99 -4.51
CA ALA A 42 -11.24 -17.05 -5.49
C ALA A 42 -10.99 -18.45 -4.89
N ILE A 43 -9.89 -18.65 -4.16
CA ILE A 43 -9.55 -19.92 -3.51
C ILE A 43 -10.51 -20.27 -2.37
N LYS A 44 -10.98 -19.26 -1.63
CA LYS A 44 -11.96 -19.45 -0.55
C LYS A 44 -13.34 -19.85 -1.06
N LEU A 45 -13.75 -19.32 -2.22
CA LEU A 45 -15.08 -19.53 -2.79
C LEU A 45 -15.17 -20.77 -3.69
N VAL A 46 -14.05 -21.25 -4.24
CA VAL A 46 -14.06 -22.43 -5.11
C VAL A 46 -14.15 -23.72 -4.29
N ASN A 47 -14.77 -24.77 -4.85
CA ASN A 47 -14.76 -26.10 -4.28
C ASN A 47 -13.30 -26.58 -4.06
N PRO A 48 -12.95 -27.17 -2.91
CA PRO A 48 -11.60 -27.65 -2.61
C PRO A 48 -10.97 -28.53 -3.69
N SER A 49 -11.77 -29.36 -4.38
CA SER A 49 -11.30 -30.24 -5.46
C SER A 49 -10.76 -29.50 -6.68
N TYR A 50 -11.10 -28.21 -6.85
CA TYR A 50 -10.61 -27.39 -7.96
C TYR A 50 -9.46 -26.46 -7.58
N ARG A 51 -8.98 -26.47 -6.32
CA ARG A 51 -7.95 -25.54 -5.86
C ARG A 51 -6.62 -25.71 -6.59
N GLU A 52 -6.23 -26.94 -6.92
CA GLU A 52 -5.00 -27.20 -7.69
C GLU A 52 -5.10 -26.66 -9.12
N ILE A 53 -6.27 -26.81 -9.75
CA ILE A 53 -6.53 -26.28 -11.09
C ILE A 53 -6.55 -24.75 -11.04
N LEU A 54 -7.24 -24.16 -10.06
CA LEU A 54 -7.25 -22.71 -9.86
C LEU A 54 -5.83 -22.17 -9.59
N PHE A 55 -5.02 -22.89 -8.83
CA PHE A 55 -3.61 -22.53 -8.60
C PHE A 55 -2.82 -22.50 -9.91
N SER A 56 -2.98 -23.52 -10.76
CA SER A 56 -2.37 -23.53 -12.10
C SER A 56 -2.80 -22.32 -12.93
N ILE A 57 -4.07 -21.90 -12.82
CA ILE A 57 -4.58 -20.68 -13.48
C ILE A 57 -3.93 -19.43 -12.88
N ILE A 58 -3.80 -19.33 -11.56
CA ILE A 58 -3.12 -18.21 -10.89
C ILE A 58 -1.68 -18.06 -11.40
N GLU A 59 -0.94 -19.16 -11.58
CA GLU A 59 0.42 -19.11 -12.15
C GLU A 59 0.44 -18.49 -13.56
N THR A 60 -0.59 -18.72 -14.37
CA THR A 60 -0.69 -18.10 -15.71
C THR A 60 -0.96 -16.58 -15.67
N LYS A 61 -1.42 -16.05 -14.53
CA LYS A 61 -1.72 -14.62 -14.35
C LYS A 61 -0.50 -13.79 -13.96
N LEU A 62 0.61 -14.44 -13.60
CA LEU A 62 1.90 -13.79 -13.44
C LEU A 62 2.50 -13.50 -14.81
N THR A 63 2.85 -12.24 -15.06
CA THR A 63 3.47 -11.79 -16.32
C THR A 63 4.84 -11.16 -16.07
N ASP A 64 5.58 -10.95 -17.16
CA ASP A 64 6.82 -10.15 -17.17
C ASP A 64 7.80 -10.54 -16.05
N ASN A 65 8.22 -9.55 -15.24
CA ASN A 65 9.21 -9.73 -14.20
C ASN A 65 8.72 -10.70 -13.10
N ALA A 66 7.43 -10.61 -12.73
CA ALA A 66 6.84 -11.54 -11.77
C ALA A 66 6.92 -12.98 -12.26
N ARG A 67 6.66 -13.23 -13.54
CA ARG A 67 6.78 -14.58 -14.14
C ARG A 67 8.22 -15.08 -14.18
N VAL A 68 9.18 -14.21 -14.48
CA VAL A 68 10.60 -14.58 -14.54
C VAL A 68 11.11 -14.99 -13.16
N LEU A 69 10.80 -14.20 -12.13
CA LEU A 69 11.28 -14.47 -10.78
C LEU A 69 10.62 -15.70 -10.15
N THR A 70 9.34 -15.96 -10.45
CA THR A 70 8.66 -17.16 -9.92
C THR A 70 9.04 -18.43 -10.68
N ARG A 71 9.39 -18.39 -11.97
CA ARG A 71 9.76 -19.58 -12.76
C ARG A 71 11.00 -20.31 -12.22
N SER A 72 11.91 -19.60 -11.54
CA SER A 72 13.11 -20.19 -10.97
C SER A 72 12.84 -21.10 -9.75
N ARG A 73 11.60 -21.09 -9.24
CA ARG A 73 11.19 -21.80 -8.02
C ARG A 73 9.90 -22.58 -8.27
N SER A 74 9.81 -23.80 -7.76
CA SER A 74 8.56 -24.56 -7.76
C SER A 74 7.73 -24.25 -6.52
N PHE A 75 6.43 -23.98 -6.70
CA PHE A 75 5.47 -23.77 -5.62
C PHE A 75 4.44 -24.90 -5.64
N SER A 76 4.13 -25.47 -4.48
CA SER A 76 3.15 -26.56 -4.36
C SER A 76 1.71 -26.08 -4.11
N ASN A 77 1.53 -24.81 -3.73
CA ASN A 77 0.24 -24.22 -3.44
C ASN A 77 0.30 -22.69 -3.45
N TRP A 78 -0.90 -22.08 -3.44
CA TRP A 78 -1.07 -20.64 -3.40
C TRP A 78 -0.38 -19.98 -2.19
N GLU A 79 -0.47 -20.55 -0.99
CA GLU A 79 0.13 -19.93 0.20
C GLU A 79 1.64 -19.76 0.04
N SER A 80 2.32 -20.77 -0.50
CA SER A 80 3.77 -20.72 -0.75
C SER A 80 4.13 -19.66 -1.80
N LEU A 81 3.32 -19.55 -2.86
CA LEU A 81 3.50 -18.52 -3.89
C LEU A 81 3.23 -17.11 -3.33
N LYS A 82 2.15 -16.93 -2.57
CA LYS A 82 1.77 -15.68 -1.92
C LYS A 82 2.87 -15.17 -0.99
N THR A 83 3.41 -16.02 -0.12
CA THR A 83 4.53 -15.66 0.76
C THR A 83 5.72 -15.18 -0.04
N HIS A 84 6.04 -15.85 -1.16
CA HIS A 84 7.17 -15.46 -2.00
C HIS A 84 6.94 -14.15 -2.75
N LEU A 85 5.74 -13.93 -3.30
CA LEU A 85 5.37 -12.67 -3.95
C LEU A 85 5.43 -11.50 -2.96
N LEU A 86 4.98 -11.71 -1.73
CA LEU A 86 5.14 -10.73 -0.65
C LEU A 86 6.62 -10.49 -0.35
N ASP A 87 7.46 -11.52 -0.20
CA ASP A 87 8.89 -11.31 0.06
C ASP A 87 9.58 -10.53 -1.08
N ILE A 88 9.26 -10.78 -2.35
CA ILE A 88 9.92 -10.07 -3.45
C ILE A 88 9.39 -8.64 -3.61
N TYR A 89 8.06 -8.49 -3.59
CA TYR A 89 7.40 -7.28 -4.08
C TYR A 89 6.78 -6.41 -2.98
N SER A 90 6.70 -6.88 -1.73
CA SER A 90 6.22 -6.04 -0.64
C SER A 90 7.21 -4.95 -0.27
N GLU A 91 6.70 -3.92 0.40
CA GLU A 91 7.51 -2.86 0.98
C GLU A 91 8.38 -3.43 2.11
N LYS A 92 9.68 -3.68 1.84
CA LYS A 92 10.63 -4.09 2.89
C LYS A 92 11.03 -2.95 3.83
N ARG A 93 10.65 -1.70 3.50
CA ARG A 93 10.96 -0.55 4.35
C ARG A 93 10.14 -0.62 5.63
N THR A 94 10.83 -0.68 6.77
CA THR A 94 10.21 -0.66 8.09
C THR A 94 9.61 0.72 8.39
N MET A 95 8.70 0.79 9.36
CA MET A 95 8.18 2.06 9.87
C MET A 95 9.32 3.04 10.23
N GLY A 96 10.41 2.54 10.85
CA GLY A 96 11.58 3.36 11.18
C GLY A 96 12.29 3.94 9.96
N GLN A 97 12.37 3.21 8.85
CA GLN A 97 12.98 3.71 7.61
C GLN A 97 12.12 4.79 6.95
N TRP A 98 10.79 4.61 6.92
CA TRP A 98 9.88 5.65 6.45
C TRP A 98 9.91 6.90 7.35
N GLN A 99 10.06 6.72 8.66
CA GLN A 99 10.16 7.83 9.60
C GLN A 99 11.45 8.62 9.38
N LEU A 100 12.57 7.93 9.14
CA LEU A 100 13.85 8.57 8.79
C LEU A 100 13.73 9.36 7.48
N GLU A 101 13.12 8.77 6.46
CA GLU A 101 12.91 9.41 5.17
C GLU A 101 12.04 10.65 5.27
N LEU A 102 10.90 10.56 5.98
CA LEU A 102 10.02 11.71 6.25
C LEU A 102 10.82 12.83 6.93
N ASN A 103 11.52 12.54 8.02
CA ASN A 103 12.29 13.54 8.76
C ASN A 103 13.46 14.14 7.96
N SER A 104 13.95 13.44 6.93
CA SER A 104 15.02 13.91 6.05
C SER A 104 14.53 14.78 4.88
N CYS A 105 13.21 14.83 4.64
CA CYS A 105 12.63 15.54 3.50
C CYS A 105 12.86 17.05 3.61
N LYS A 106 13.49 17.62 2.56
CA LYS A 106 13.61 19.06 2.34
C LYS A 106 13.34 19.37 0.87
N GLN A 107 12.81 20.57 0.63
CA GLN A 107 12.61 21.09 -0.71
C GLN A 107 13.99 21.44 -1.29
N ASN A 108 14.31 20.87 -2.44
CA ASN A 108 15.51 21.27 -3.17
C ASN A 108 15.31 22.63 -3.86
N ILE A 109 16.38 23.37 -4.11
CA ILE A 109 16.32 24.69 -4.76
C ILE A 109 15.65 24.62 -6.14
N SER A 110 15.88 23.53 -6.89
CA SER A 110 15.29 23.30 -8.21
C SER A 110 13.94 22.59 -8.17
N GLU A 111 13.43 22.27 -6.99
CA GLU A 111 12.20 21.50 -6.82
C GLU A 111 11.02 22.41 -6.49
N ASN A 112 9.94 22.27 -7.27
CA ASN A 112 8.71 23.01 -7.00
C ASN A 112 7.98 22.46 -5.77
N VAL A 113 7.12 23.31 -5.17
CA VAL A 113 6.37 23.00 -3.96
C VAL A 113 5.49 21.76 -4.12
N MET A 114 4.89 21.56 -5.29
CA MET A 114 4.01 20.40 -5.57
C MET A 114 4.79 19.08 -5.54
N SER A 115 5.98 19.03 -6.14
CA SER A 115 6.82 17.84 -6.14
C SER A 115 7.30 17.53 -4.72
N TYR A 116 7.68 18.58 -3.97
CA TYR A 116 8.07 18.43 -2.58
C TYR A 116 6.91 17.94 -1.69
N SER A 117 5.71 18.51 -1.82
CA SER A 117 4.55 18.08 -1.06
C SER A 117 4.17 16.63 -1.36
N SER A 118 4.19 16.22 -2.63
CA SER A 118 3.94 14.83 -3.02
C SER A 118 4.93 13.85 -2.37
N LYS A 119 6.20 14.21 -2.18
CA LYS A 119 7.15 13.34 -1.45
C LYS A 119 6.76 13.13 0.01
N ILE A 120 6.35 14.21 0.68
CA ILE A 120 5.91 14.15 2.07
C ILE A 120 4.61 13.35 2.19
N GLU A 121 3.65 13.59 1.29
CA GLU A 121 2.39 12.85 1.23
C GLU A 121 2.63 11.35 1.08
N ASN A 122 3.49 10.98 0.13
CA ASN A 122 3.87 9.59 -0.07
C ASN A 122 4.49 8.98 1.19
N CYS A 123 5.40 9.67 1.86
CA CYS A 123 6.06 9.17 3.08
C CYS A 123 5.07 8.95 4.23
N TYR A 124 4.22 9.94 4.53
CA TYR A 124 3.31 9.80 5.68
C TYR A 124 2.20 8.76 5.40
N ILE A 125 1.72 8.63 4.15
CA ILE A 125 0.76 7.57 3.78
C ILE A 125 1.39 6.20 4.00
N LYS A 126 2.67 6.03 3.63
CA LYS A 126 3.42 4.80 3.88
C LYS A 126 3.57 4.51 5.37
N LEU A 127 3.79 5.52 6.20
CA LEU A 127 3.82 5.37 7.66
C LEU A 127 2.46 4.92 8.22
N ILE A 128 1.36 5.54 7.77
CA ILE A 128 -0.01 5.15 8.19
C ILE A 128 -0.29 3.68 7.82
N ASN A 129 0.10 3.27 6.62
CA ASN A 129 -0.07 1.89 6.15
C ASN A 129 0.86 0.90 6.86
N SER A 130 1.95 1.37 7.46
CA SER A 130 2.89 0.55 8.24
C SER A 130 2.51 0.43 9.71
N LEU A 131 1.45 1.11 10.17
CA LEU A 131 0.93 0.96 11.53
C LEU A 131 0.44 -0.46 11.77
N ASP A 132 0.68 -0.99 12.96
CA ASP A 132 0.26 -2.33 13.36
C ASP A 132 -1.26 -2.50 13.17
N ASN A 133 -1.64 -3.61 12.53
CA ASN A 133 -3.04 -3.97 12.29
C ASN A 133 -3.76 -4.42 13.56
N ASN A 134 -3.02 -4.76 14.62
CA ASN A 134 -3.59 -5.14 15.93
C ASN A 134 -3.94 -3.93 16.80
N LEU A 135 -3.62 -2.70 16.38
CA LEU A 135 -4.03 -1.50 17.10
C LEU A 135 -5.55 -1.38 17.13
N ASN A 136 -6.08 -1.09 18.32
CA ASN A 136 -7.49 -0.67 18.43
C ASN A 136 -7.71 0.66 17.69
N ARG A 137 -8.98 0.96 17.42
CA ARG A 137 -9.40 2.12 16.64
C ARG A 137 -8.84 3.44 17.21
N GLU A 138 -8.96 3.65 18.52
CA GLU A 138 -8.55 4.88 19.19
C GLU A 138 -7.03 5.09 19.11
N SER A 139 -6.25 4.03 19.32
CA SER A 139 -4.79 4.07 19.22
C SER A 139 -4.35 4.34 17.79
N ARG A 140 -5.01 3.71 16.80
CA ARG A 140 -4.74 3.96 15.39
C ARG A 140 -5.07 5.40 15.00
N GLU A 141 -6.21 5.94 15.43
CA GLU A 141 -6.59 7.34 15.18
C GLU A 141 -5.58 8.32 15.81
N ALA A 142 -5.11 8.07 17.03
CA ALA A 142 -4.08 8.87 17.68
C ALA A 142 -2.73 8.83 16.92
N CYS A 143 -2.28 7.65 16.49
CA CYS A 143 -1.07 7.51 15.67
C CYS A 143 -1.19 8.25 14.34
N VAL A 144 -2.33 8.14 13.67
CA VAL A 144 -2.58 8.85 12.40
C VAL A 144 -2.55 10.36 12.62
N LYS A 145 -3.13 10.87 13.70
CA LYS A 145 -3.08 12.29 14.05
C LYS A 145 -1.65 12.77 14.25
N LEU A 146 -0.85 12.03 15.02
CA LEU A 146 0.57 12.34 15.25
C LEU A 146 1.37 12.37 13.93
N LEU A 147 1.15 11.40 13.05
CA LEU A 147 1.82 11.36 11.74
C LEU A 147 1.46 12.56 10.86
N LYS A 148 0.20 13.03 10.90
CA LYS A 148 -0.23 14.24 10.18
C LYS A 148 0.44 15.49 10.72
N GLU A 149 0.53 15.65 12.04
CA GLU A 149 1.22 16.77 12.70
C GLU A 149 2.72 16.77 12.37
N GLN A 150 3.34 15.59 12.36
CA GLN A 150 4.74 15.42 11.94
C GLN A 150 4.94 15.80 10.47
N ALA A 151 4.07 15.33 9.56
CA ALA A 151 4.17 15.65 8.14
C ALA A 151 4.02 17.16 7.88
N LEU A 152 3.10 17.82 8.58
CA LEU A 152 2.95 19.28 8.55
C LEU A 152 4.23 19.99 9.02
N SER A 153 4.79 19.58 10.16
CA SER A 153 6.01 20.16 10.71
C SER A 153 7.20 20.01 9.77
N VAL A 154 7.39 18.81 9.22
CA VAL A 154 8.43 18.50 8.22
C VAL A 154 8.25 19.34 6.97
N PHE A 155 7.03 19.44 6.44
CA PHE A 155 6.73 20.27 5.27
C PHE A 155 7.15 21.72 5.51
N ILE A 156 6.63 22.33 6.58
CA ILE A 156 6.90 23.74 6.87
C ILE A 156 8.39 24.00 7.09
N THR A 157 9.09 23.11 7.80
CA THR A 157 10.51 23.28 8.13
C THR A 157 11.46 22.95 7.00
N GLY A 158 11.05 22.09 6.07
CA GLY A 158 11.86 21.70 4.91
C GLY A 158 11.60 22.50 3.64
N LEU A 159 10.57 23.35 3.59
CA LEU A 159 10.39 24.35 2.53
C LEU A 159 11.60 25.28 2.39
N LEU A 160 11.76 25.86 1.20
CA LEU A 160 12.76 26.92 0.98
C LEU A 160 12.52 28.11 1.93
N PRO A 161 13.58 28.79 2.41
CA PRO A 161 13.46 29.77 3.50
C PRO A 161 12.43 30.88 3.27
N ASN A 162 12.33 31.39 2.04
CA ASN A 162 11.37 32.42 1.65
C ASN A 162 9.92 31.93 1.78
N ILE A 163 9.62 30.73 1.26
CA ILE A 163 8.28 30.13 1.32
C ILE A 163 7.97 29.70 2.76
N SER A 164 8.92 29.09 3.47
CA SER A 164 8.78 28.63 4.86
C SER A 164 8.35 29.77 5.79
N LEU A 165 8.96 30.96 5.65
CA LEU A 165 8.63 32.13 6.48
C LEU A 165 7.18 32.58 6.29
N LEU A 166 6.73 32.64 5.04
CA LEU A 166 5.36 33.03 4.69
C LEU A 166 4.34 32.02 5.20
N VAL A 167 4.56 30.73 4.96
CA VAL A 167 3.67 29.66 5.43
C VAL A 167 3.59 29.66 6.97
N LYS A 168 4.71 29.84 7.67
CA LYS A 168 4.72 29.94 9.15
C LYS A 168 3.90 31.12 9.66
N SER A 169 3.94 32.26 8.96
CA SER A 169 3.20 33.46 9.36
C SER A 169 1.67 33.24 9.37
N GLN A 170 1.19 32.38 8.47
CA GLN A 170 -0.22 32.05 8.31
C GLN A 170 -0.72 30.94 9.25
N ARG A 171 0.19 30.29 10.00
CA ARG A 171 -0.13 29.26 11.02
C ARG A 171 -1.13 28.18 10.55
N PRO A 172 -0.84 27.45 9.44
CA PRO A 172 -1.73 26.39 8.97
C PRO A 172 -1.82 25.25 9.99
N GLU A 173 -3.04 24.73 10.15
CA GLU A 173 -3.33 23.60 11.06
C GLU A 173 -3.23 22.23 10.39
N THR A 174 -3.22 22.20 9.06
CA THR A 174 -3.17 20.96 8.28
C THR A 174 -2.15 21.05 7.16
N LEU A 175 -1.66 19.90 6.70
CA LEU A 175 -0.72 19.81 5.60
C LEU A 175 -1.32 20.40 4.31
N GLU A 176 -2.59 20.14 4.04
CA GLU A 176 -3.29 20.63 2.86
C GLU A 176 -3.39 22.16 2.86
N LYS A 177 -3.71 22.78 4.00
CA LYS A 177 -3.70 24.25 4.16
C LYS A 177 -2.29 24.81 3.93
N ALA A 178 -1.26 24.17 4.49
CA ALA A 178 0.12 24.60 4.33
C ALA A 178 0.57 24.51 2.85
N ILE A 179 0.19 23.45 2.14
CA ILE A 179 0.47 23.27 0.71
C ILE A 179 -0.22 24.35 -0.11
N ALA A 180 -1.51 24.63 0.14
CA ALA A 180 -2.25 25.66 -0.58
C ALA A 180 -1.58 27.04 -0.46
N ILE A 181 -1.16 27.42 0.76
CA ILE A 181 -0.43 28.67 1.00
C ILE A 181 0.92 28.65 0.27
N ALA A 182 1.69 27.57 0.38
CA ALA A 182 3.00 27.47 -0.26
C ALA A 182 2.92 27.52 -1.80
N LEU A 183 1.86 26.96 -2.40
CA LEU A 183 1.62 26.99 -3.84
C LEU A 183 1.24 28.37 -4.36
N GLN A 184 0.50 29.15 -3.57
CA GLN A 184 0.14 30.53 -3.94
C GLN A 184 1.39 31.41 -4.04
N GLU A 185 2.33 31.26 -3.10
CA GLU A 185 3.56 32.06 -3.05
C GLU A 185 4.68 31.54 -3.98
N GLY A 186 4.66 30.26 -4.34
CA GLY A 186 5.65 29.67 -5.24
C GLY A 186 5.46 30.01 -6.73
N GLN A 187 4.49 30.87 -7.05
CA GLN A 187 4.20 31.35 -8.41
C GLN A 187 4.69 32.79 -8.67
N ASP A 188 5.16 33.50 -7.64
CA ASP A 188 5.76 34.85 -7.73
C ASP A 188 7.30 34.78 -7.78
#